data_AF-A0A7K4AZG7-F1
#
_entry.id   AF-A0A7K4AZG7-F1
#
_cell.length_a   1.000
_cell.length_b   1.000
_cell.length_c   1.000
_cell.angle_alpha   90.00
_cell.angle_beta   90.00
_cell.angle_gamma   90.00
#
_symmetry.space_group_name_H-M   'P 1'
#
loop_
_entity.id
_entity.type
_entity.pdbx_description
1 polymer ?
#
loop_
_entity_poly.entity_id
_entity_poly.type
_entity_poly.pdbx_seq_one_letter_code
_entity_poly.pdbx_strand_id
1 'polypeptide(L)' 'MAIVLTERMKGWIELMGCHLCVATPGGVPWVTVSRFARVTNPDQVSFAMEKGEIGVIEDALLKNPWVAFGVSK' A
#
# COMPACT_ATOMS: atom_id res chain seq x y z
N MET A 1 7.42 -8.80 12.42
CA MET A 1 6.54 -8.38 13.53
C MET A 1 5.27 -7.83 12.89
N ALA A 2 4.13 -8.49 13.07
CA ALA A 2 2.88 -8.06 12.46
C ALA A 2 2.16 -7.11 13.44
N ILE A 3 1.73 -5.94 12.94
CA ILE A 3 1.04 -4.94 13.75
C ILE A 3 -0.45 -5.12 13.53
N VAL A 4 -1.18 -5.41 14.61
CA VAL A 4 -2.64 -5.46 14.55
C VAL A 4 -3.17 -4.04 14.40
N LEU A 5 -3.95 -3.82 13.34
CA LEU A 5 -4.57 -2.52 13.04
C LEU A 5 -5.68 -2.22 14.05
N THR A 6 -5.73 -0.99 14.52
CA THR A 6 -6.87 -0.49 15.32
C THR A 6 -8.10 -0.31 14.44
N GLU A 7 -9.30 -0.38 15.01
CA GLU A 7 -10.55 -0.15 14.25
C GLU A 7 -10.57 1.19 13.50
N ARG A 8 -9.97 2.24 14.11
CA ARG A 8 -9.84 3.55 13.45
C ARG A 8 -8.95 3.49 12.20
N MET A 9 -7.83 2.78 12.27
CA MET A 9 -6.94 2.60 11.12
C MET A 9 -7.63 1.83 10.01
N LYS A 10 -8.34 0.74 10.36
CA LYS A 10 -9.10 -0.06 9.39
C LYS A 10 -10.11 0.81 8.64
N GLY A 11 -10.90 1.59 9.38
CA GLY A 11 -11.90 2.49 8.78
C GLY A 11 -11.30 3.51 7.82
N TRP A 12 -10.14 4.09 8.12
CA TRP A 12 -9.48 5.02 7.19
C TRP A 12 -8.97 4.35 5.93
N ILE A 13 -8.34 3.18 6.07
CA ILE A 13 -7.80 2.41 4.94
C ILE A 13 -8.92 2.06 3.94
N GLU A 14 -10.03 1.54 4.46
CA GLU A 14 -11.13 1.05 3.61
C GLU A 14 -11.96 2.19 3.00
N LEU A 15 -12.10 3.32 3.71
CA LEU A 15 -12.89 4.46 3.23
C LEU A 15 -12.13 5.33 2.23
N MET A 16 -10.82 5.54 2.43
CA MET A 16 -10.03 6.54 1.70
C MET A 16 -9.13 5.93 0.62
N GLY A 17 -8.86 4.63 0.67
CA GLY A 17 -7.75 4.04 -0.09
C GLY A 17 -6.40 4.45 0.50
N CYS A 18 -5.30 4.21 -0.22
CA CYS A 18 -3.94 4.39 0.29
C CYS A 18 -2.96 4.89 -0.79
N HIS A 19 -2.00 5.70 -0.35
CA HIS A 19 -0.78 6.00 -1.08
C HIS A 19 0.27 4.96 -0.72
N LEU A 20 0.77 4.23 -1.71
CA LEU A 20 1.78 3.19 -1.55
C LEU A 20 3.14 3.76 -1.93
N CYS A 21 4.08 3.75 -0.99
CA CYS A 21 5.43 4.25 -1.13
C CYS A 21 6.42 3.08 -1.16
N VAL A 22 7.24 3.01 -2.21
CA VAL A 22 8.28 1.98 -2.39
C VAL A 22 9.63 2.63 -2.65
N ALA A 23 10.71 1.93 -2.28
CA ALA A 23 12.05 2.30 -2.70
C ALA A 23 12.36 1.64 -4.05
N THR A 24 12.62 2.45 -5.07
CA THR A 24 13.10 1.95 -6.37
C THR A 24 14.48 1.27 -6.22
N PRO A 25 14.91 0.45 -7.20
CA PRO A 25 16.25 -0.15 -7.19
C PRO A 25 17.40 0.87 -7.12
N GLY A 26 17.16 2.11 -7.57
CA GLY A 26 18.10 3.22 -7.47
C GLY A 26 18.07 3.97 -6.13
N GLY A 27 17.27 3.53 -5.16
CA GLY A 27 17.13 4.17 -3.84
C GLY A 27 16.24 5.42 -3.83
N VAL A 28 15.56 5.73 -4.93
CA VAL A 28 14.62 6.86 -5.03
C VAL A 28 13.22 6.40 -4.62
N PRO A 29 12.47 7.17 -3.80
CA PRO A 29 11.11 6.81 -3.44
C PRO A 29 10.15 7.02 -4.60
N TRP A 30 9.29 6.03 -4.86
CA TRP A 30 8.14 6.15 -5.76
C TRP A 30 6.84 5.98 -4.98
N VAL A 31 5.81 6.67 -5.47
CA VAL A 31 4.47 6.64 -4.87
C VAL A 31 3.45 6.32 -5.95
N THR A 32 2.56 5.37 -5.66
CA THR A 32 1.35 5.09 -6.44
C THR A 32 0.14 5.12 -5.52
N VAL A 33 -1.07 5.13 -6.07
CA VAL A 33 -2.32 5.22 -5.31
C VAL A 33 -3.17 4.00 -5.57
N SER A 34 -3.66 3.37 -4.50
CA SER A 34 -4.72 2.39 -4.55
C SER A 34 -6.00 3.02 -4.04
N ARG A 35 -6.95 3.30 -4.93
CA ARG A 35 -8.23 3.95 -4.56
C ARG A 35 -9.10 3.09 -3.66
N PHE A 36 -8.95 1.77 -3.77
CA PHE A 36 -9.69 0.81 -2.97
C PHE A 36 -8.72 -0.08 -2.21
N ALA A 37 -8.94 -0.20 -0.91
CA ALA A 37 -8.19 -1.10 -0.04
C ALA A 37 -9.17 -1.84 0.88
N ARG A 38 -8.79 -3.02 1.33
CA ARG A 38 -9.55 -3.83 2.29
C ARG A 38 -8.63 -4.39 3.35
N VAL A 39 -9.06 -4.37 4.60
CA VAL A 39 -8.36 -5.09 5.67
C VAL A 39 -8.86 -6.54 5.64
N THR A 40 -8.01 -7.45 5.15
CA THR A 40 -8.38 -8.86 4.94
C THR A 40 -8.11 -9.72 6.17
N ASN A 41 -7.15 -9.32 6.99
CA ASN A 41 -6.86 -9.89 8.31
C ASN A 41 -6.51 -8.75 9.28
N PRO A 42 -6.50 -8.97 10.60
CA PRO A 42 -6.24 -7.91 11.59
C PRO A 42 -4.92 -7.15 11.38
N ASP A 43 -3.95 -7.75 10.72
CA ASP A 43 -2.61 -7.24 10.42
C ASP A 43 -2.30 -7.19 8.90
N GLN A 44 -3.30 -7.39 8.04
CA GLN A 44 -3.13 -7.46 6.59
C GLN A 44 -4.07 -6.51 5.84
N VAL A 45 -3.49 -5.79 4.89
CA VAL A 45 -4.22 -4.93 3.95
C VAL A 45 -4.04 -5.46 2.53
N SER A 46 -5.14 -5.49 1.78
CA SER A 46 -5.15 -5.84 0.36
C SER A 46 -5.55 -4.61 -0.46
N PHE A 47 -4.79 -4.34 -1.50
CA PHE A 47 -4.95 -3.18 -2.38
C PHE A 47 -5.50 -3.65 -3.73
N ALA A 48 -6.60 -3.07 -4.18
CA ALA A 48 -7.11 -3.34 -5.52
C ALA A 48 -6.44 -2.36 -6.49
N MET A 49 -5.52 -2.88 -7.30
CA MET A 49 -4.72 -2.08 -8.22
C MET A 49 -4.97 -2.50 -9.66
N GLU A 50 -5.18 -1.51 -10.52
CA GLU A 50 -5.19 -1.74 -11.96
C GLU A 50 -3.78 -2.01 -12.48
N LYS A 51 -3.68 -2.67 -13.65
CA LYS A 51 -2.39 -3.01 -14.27
C LYS A 51 -1.47 -1.79 -14.44
N GLY A 52 -2.04 -0.62 -14.74
CA GLY A 52 -1.28 0.63 -14.83
C GLY A 52 -0.77 1.14 -13.49
N GLU A 53 -1.52 0.95 -12.40
CA GLU A 53 -1.16 1.42 -11.06
C GLU A 53 -0.06 0.56 -10.43
N ILE A 54 -0.17 -0.77 -10.56
CA ILE A 54 0.85 -1.71 -10.06
C ILE A 54 2.11 -1.69 -10.93
N GLY A 55 1.96 -1.52 -12.25
CA GLY A 55 3.09 -1.51 -13.19
C GLY A 55 4.12 -0.41 -12.91
N VAL A 56 3.72 0.69 -12.26
CA VAL A 56 4.65 1.74 -11.80
C VAL A 56 5.60 1.22 -10.72
N ILE A 57 5.13 0.35 -9.81
CA ILE A 57 5.92 -0.10 -8.65
C ILE A 57 6.33 -1.58 -8.72
N GLU A 58 5.90 -2.32 -9.73
CA GLU A 58 6.09 -3.77 -9.85
C GLU A 58 7.57 -4.19 -9.80
N ASP A 59 8.45 -3.56 -10.58
CA ASP A 59 9.89 -3.88 -10.57
C ASP A 59 10.53 -3.60 -9.20
N ALA A 60 10.06 -2.55 -8.51
CA ALA A 60 10.53 -2.25 -7.16
C ALA A 60 10.10 -3.35 -6.17
N LEU A 61 8.84 -3.79 -6.22
CA LEU A 61 8.30 -4.84 -5.34
C LEU A 61 8.95 -6.21 -5.57
N LEU A 62 9.26 -6.56 -6.83
CA LEU A 62 9.92 -7.83 -7.17
C LEU A 62 11.32 -7.93 -6.58
N LYS A 63 12.04 -6.80 -6.47
CA LYS A 63 13.39 -6.73 -5.89
C LYS A 63 13.39 -6.49 -4.39
N ASN A 64 12.43 -5.69 -3.92
CA ASN A 64 12.30 -5.27 -2.54
C ASN A 64 10.81 -5.18 -2.16
N PRO A 65 10.26 -6.19 -1.44
CA PRO A 65 8.82 -6.26 -1.14
C PRO A 65 8.39 -5.29 -0.03
N TRP A 66 9.27 -4.43 0.46
CA TRP A 66 8.96 -3.49 1.54
C TRP A 66 8.15 -2.32 1.01
N VAL A 67 6.98 -2.11 1.61
CA VAL A 67 6.05 -1.03 1.27
C VAL A 67 5.72 -0.25 2.53
N ALA A 68 5.82 1.07 2.45
CA ALA A 68 5.17 1.97 3.40
C ALA A 68 3.88 2.48 2.75
N PHE A 69 2.82 2.66 3.53
CA PHE A 69 1.60 3.29 3.00
C PHE A 69 1.03 4.32 3.97
N GLY A 70 0.31 5.28 3.40
CA GLY A 70 -0.37 6.32 4.14
C GLY A 70 -1.78 6.54 3.63
N VAL A 71 -2.66 6.94 4.53
CA VAL A 71 -4.00 7.43 4.21
C VAL A 71 -3.97 8.96 4.25
N SER A 72 -4.54 9.62 3.26
CA SER A 72 -4.75 11.07 3.26
C SER A 72 -6.16 11.36 2.77
N LYS A 73 -6.78 12.38 3.36
CA LYS A 73 -8.02 12.97 2.85
C LYS A 73 -7.75 13.82 1.62
#